data_AF-A0A814RSX8-F1
#
_entry.id   AF-A0A814RSX8-F1
#
_cell.length_a   1.000
_cell.length_b   1.000
_cell.length_c   1.000
_cell.angle_alpha   90.00
_cell.angle_beta   90.00
_cell.angle_gamma   90.00
#
_symmetry.space_group_name_H-M   'P 1'
#
loop_
_entity.id
_entity.type
_entity.pdbx_description
1 polymer ?
#
loop_
_entity_poly.entity_id
_entity_poly.type
_entity_poly.pdbx_seq_one_letter_code
_entity_poly.pdbx_strand_id
1 'polypeptide(L)'
;MSLFRNISIDLPIEVCHLTKLFNQDTNPLKVNLSIEVYQDKNGTGLDTFCIACLKLILSEQSLAIIENRACSIQSLSGTSTLRIGLDFLYRNGFRITYISIPT
;
A
#
# COMPACT_ATOMS: atom_id res chain seq x y z
N MET A 1 -1.19 29.18 26.08
CA MET A 1 -0.02 28.54 25.43
C MET A 1 -0.51 27.58 24.35
N SER A 2 0.16 27.50 23.21
CA SER A 2 -0.24 26.57 22.12
C SER A 2 0.05 25.13 22.50
N LEU A 3 -0.91 24.25 22.21
CA LEU A 3 -0.84 22.80 22.46
C LEU A 3 0.34 22.13 21.72
N PHE A 4 0.81 22.74 20.64
CA PHE A 4 1.81 22.16 19.73
C PHE A 4 3.25 22.63 19.97
N ARG A 5 3.52 23.33 21.08
CA ARG A 5 4.82 23.97 21.32
C ARG A 5 6.01 23.01 21.32
N ASN A 6 5.80 21.75 21.72
CA ASN A 6 6.88 20.77 21.95
C ASN A 6 6.84 19.59 20.96
N ILE A 7 6.23 19.75 19.79
CA ILE A 7 6.21 18.69 18.78
C ILE A 7 7.46 18.83 17.90
N SER A 8 8.32 17.81 17.93
CA SER A 8 9.49 17.69 17.06
C SER A 8 9.08 17.33 15.63
N ILE A 9 9.85 17.79 14.65
CA ILE A 9 9.69 17.38 13.25
C ILE A 9 10.40 16.03 13.08
N ASP A 10 9.68 15.02 12.58
CA ASP A 10 10.25 13.71 12.26
C ASP A 10 11.04 13.71 10.95
N LEU A 11 11.87 12.68 10.76
CA LEU A 11 12.67 12.51 9.56
C LEU A 11 11.79 12.40 8.30
N PRO A 12 12.18 13.05 7.20
CA PRO A 12 11.45 12.94 5.94
C PRO A 12 11.55 11.53 5.38
N ILE A 13 10.44 11.02 4.84
CA ILE A 13 10.43 9.77 4.08
C ILE A 13 11.11 10.02 2.73
N GLU A 14 12.19 9.30 2.45
CA GLU A 14 13.09 9.52 1.30
C GLU A 14 12.36 9.63 -0.04
N VAL A 15 11.39 8.75 -0.32
CA VAL A 15 10.64 8.77 -1.58
C VAL A 15 9.83 10.07 -1.76
N CYS A 16 9.21 10.55 -0.67
CA CYS A 16 8.50 11.83 -0.67
C CYS A 16 9.49 13.01 -0.79
N HIS A 17 10.66 12.89 -0.18
CA HIS A 17 11.72 13.90 -0.26
C HIS A 17 12.26 14.04 -1.68
N LEU A 18 12.57 12.93 -2.36
CA LEU A 18 13.00 12.91 -3.76
C LEU A 18 11.96 13.52 -4.70
N THR A 19 10.67 13.27 -4.46
CA THR A 19 9.60 13.89 -5.22
C THR A 19 9.54 15.40 -5.01
N LYS A 20 9.77 15.86 -3.77
CA LYS A 20 9.85 17.29 -3.46
C LYS A 20 11.04 17.95 -4.19
N LEU A 21 12.21 17.32 -4.13
CA LEU A 21 13.40 17.80 -4.85
C LEU A 21 13.18 17.81 -6.36
N PHE A 22 12.57 16.76 -6.92
CA PHE A 22 12.19 16.70 -8.33
C PHE A 22 11.27 17.85 -8.70
N ASN A 23 10.25 18.16 -7.89
CA ASN A 23 9.34 19.27 -8.17
C ASN A 23 10.03 20.64 -8.10
N GLN A 24 11.03 20.79 -7.23
CA GLN A 24 11.82 22.02 -7.08
C GLN A 24 12.87 22.22 -8.19
N ASP A 25 13.27 21.15 -8.88
CA ASP A 25 14.20 21.22 -10.00
C ASP A 25 13.59 21.98 -11.21
N THR A 26 14.29 22.99 -11.71
CA THR A 26 13.85 23.80 -12.86
C THR A 26 14.27 23.23 -14.22
N ASN A 27 15.04 22.14 -14.23
CA ASN A 27 15.53 21.53 -15.47
C ASN A 27 14.36 21.02 -16.33
N PRO A 28 14.20 21.49 -17.58
CA PRO A 28 13.10 21.07 -18.45
C PRO A 28 13.21 19.61 -18.94
N LEU A 29 14.38 18.96 -18.76
CA LEU A 29 14.63 17.57 -19.15
C LEU A 29 14.64 16.61 -17.96
N LYS A 30 14.16 17.03 -16.78
CA LYS A 30 14.11 16.18 -15.59
C LYS A 30 13.15 15.00 -15.79
N VAL A 31 13.54 13.82 -15.32
CA VAL A 31 12.72 12.60 -15.33
C VAL A 31 12.61 12.06 -13.91
N ASN A 32 11.38 11.80 -13.46
CA ASN A 32 11.13 11.21 -12.14
C ASN A 32 10.93 9.70 -12.26
N LEU A 33 11.85 8.93 -11.68
CA LEU A 33 11.76 7.46 -11.58
C LEU A 33 11.52 6.99 -10.13
N SER A 34 11.25 7.91 -9.20
CA SER A 34 11.09 7.58 -7.77
C SER A 34 9.68 7.12 -7.39
N ILE A 35 8.69 7.30 -8.27
CA ILE A 35 7.29 6.94 -8.01
C ILE A 35 6.80 5.98 -9.07
N GLU A 36 6.37 4.79 -8.65
CA GLU A 36 5.64 3.83 -9.49
C GLU A 36 4.13 3.95 -9.22
N VAL A 37 3.44 4.85 -9.93
CA VAL A 37 1.98 4.96 -9.81
C VAL A 37 1.33 4.94 -11.19
N TYR A 38 0.62 3.86 -11.47
CA TYR A 38 -0.40 3.81 -12.52
C TYR A 38 -1.74 4.21 -11.90
N GLN A 39 -2.34 5.32 -12.36
CA GLN A 39 -3.68 5.72 -11.94
C GLN A 39 -4.71 5.24 -12.97
N ASP A 40 -5.66 4.42 -12.52
CA ASP A 40 -6.91 4.20 -13.25
C ASP A 40 -7.97 5.21 -12.79
N LYS A 41 -8.84 5.59 -13.73
CA LYS A 41 -9.80 6.72 -13.66
C LYS A 41 -11.11 6.33 -12.97
N ASN A 42 -11.36 5.04 -12.76
CA ASN A 42 -12.66 4.54 -12.32
C ASN A 42 -12.57 3.91 -10.93
N GLY A 43 -12.59 4.78 -9.91
CA GLY A 43 -12.67 4.39 -8.51
C GLY A 43 -14.05 3.86 -8.12
N THR A 44 -14.39 2.64 -8.54
CA THR A 44 -15.58 1.93 -8.05
C THR A 44 -15.19 0.58 -7.50
N GLY A 45 -15.37 0.43 -6.19
CA GLY A 45 -15.33 -0.86 -5.53
C GLY A 45 -16.56 -1.67 -5.84
N LEU A 46 -16.37 -2.72 -6.63
CA LEU A 46 -17.41 -3.62 -7.08
C LEU A 46 -17.01 -5.03 -6.64
N ASP A 47 -17.93 -5.85 -6.14
CA ASP A 47 -17.64 -7.23 -5.71
C ASP A 47 -16.94 -8.05 -6.82
N THR A 48 -17.20 -7.70 -8.09
CA THR A 48 -16.53 -8.27 -9.25
C THR A 48 -15.04 -7.95 -9.30
N PHE A 49 -14.60 -6.79 -8.81
CA PHE A 49 -13.19 -6.41 -8.69
C PHE A 49 -12.49 -7.29 -7.67
N CYS A 50 -13.09 -7.48 -6.49
CA CYS A 50 -12.57 -8.37 -5.46
C CYS A 50 -12.43 -9.81 -5.99
N ILE A 51 -13.43 -10.32 -6.71
CA ILE A 51 -13.39 -11.65 -7.33
C ILE A 51 -12.32 -11.72 -8.43
N ALA A 52 -12.22 -10.71 -9.29
CA ALA A 52 -11.23 -10.66 -10.35
C ALA A 52 -9.80 -10.63 -9.79
N CYS A 53 -9.52 -9.84 -8.75
CA CYS A 53 -8.24 -9.83 -8.07
C CYS A 53 -7.90 -11.18 -7.43
N LEU A 54 -8.88 -11.83 -6.80
CA LEU A 54 -8.67 -13.14 -6.20
C LEU A 54 -8.29 -14.19 -7.26
N LYS A 55 -8.98 -14.17 -8.41
CA LYS A 55 -8.68 -15.02 -9.56
C LYS A 55 -7.34 -14.69 -10.22
N LEU A 56 -6.94 -13.42 -10.25
CA LEU A 56 -5.65 -12.99 -10.80
C LEU A 56 -4.49 -13.52 -9.95
N ILE A 57 -4.60 -13.45 -8.62
CA ILE A 57 -3.54 -13.86 -7.70
C ILE A 57 -3.46 -15.38 -7.58
N LEU A 58 -4.60 -16.06 -7.42
CA LEU A 58 -4.64 -17.50 -7.10
C LEU A 58 -4.90 -18.39 -8.31
N SER A 59 -5.20 -17.81 -9.47
CA SER A 59 -5.77 -18.48 -10.66
C SER A 59 -7.22 -18.95 -10.45
N GLU A 60 -8.02 -18.97 -11.53
CA GLU A 60 -9.45 -19.35 -11.46
C GLU A 60 -9.70 -20.76 -10.91
N GLN A 61 -8.78 -21.68 -11.13
CA GLN A 61 -8.90 -23.09 -10.73
C GLN A 61 -8.30 -23.38 -9.34
N SER A 62 -7.99 -22.34 -8.56
CA SER A 62 -7.42 -22.53 -7.22
C SER A 62 -8.37 -23.29 -6.30
N LEU A 63 -7.87 -24.37 -5.66
CA LEU A 63 -8.62 -25.04 -4.59
C LEU A 63 -9.00 -24.06 -3.47
N ALA A 64 -8.16 -23.06 -3.18
CA ALA A 64 -8.47 -22.08 -2.13
C ALA A 64 -9.73 -21.24 -2.43
N ILE A 65 -10.01 -20.98 -3.72
CA ILE A 65 -11.25 -20.31 -4.14
C ILE A 65 -12.41 -21.31 -4.11
N ILE A 66 -12.23 -22.50 -4.68
CA ILE A 66 -13.28 -23.53 -4.77
C ILE A 66 -13.76 -23.98 -3.38
N GLU A 67 -12.85 -24.10 -2.42
CA GLU A 67 -13.13 -24.51 -1.04
C GLU A 67 -13.50 -23.35 -0.11
N ASN A 68 -13.71 -22.12 -0.64
CA ASN A 68 -14.03 -20.92 0.14
C ASN A 68 -13.04 -20.61 1.28
N ARG A 69 -11.74 -20.87 1.07
CA ARG A 69 -10.67 -20.58 2.04
C ARG A 69 -9.97 -19.25 1.80
N ALA A 70 -10.30 -18.56 0.70
CA ALA A 70 -9.72 -17.27 0.35
C ALA A 70 -10.82 -16.22 0.17
N CYS A 71 -10.61 -15.03 0.72
CA CYS A 71 -11.47 -13.86 0.54
C CYS A 71 -10.62 -12.64 0.19
N SER A 72 -11.23 -11.68 -0.52
CA SER A 72 -10.61 -10.39 -0.83
C SER A 72 -11.50 -9.25 -0.35
N ILE A 73 -10.86 -8.22 0.18
CA ILE A 73 -11.50 -6.97 0.61
C ILE A 73 -10.73 -5.84 -0.04
N GLN A 74 -11.44 -4.88 -0.62
CA GLN A 74 -10.80 -3.71 -1.19
C GLN A 74 -10.31 -2.76 -0.10
N SER A 75 -9.08 -2.26 -0.25
CA SER A 75 -8.49 -1.26 0.62
C SER A 75 -7.80 -0.16 -0.21
N LEU A 76 -7.44 0.95 0.44
CA LEU A 76 -6.80 2.10 -0.18
C LEU A 76 -5.33 1.82 -0.50
N SER A 77 -5.04 1.29 -1.69
CA SER A 77 -3.68 0.97 -2.12
C SER A 77 -2.97 -0.10 -1.25
N GLY A 78 -1.72 -0.42 -1.56
CA GLY A 78 -0.94 -1.47 -0.89
C GLY A 78 -0.64 -1.17 0.57
N THR A 79 -0.24 0.07 0.90
CA THR A 79 0.17 0.46 2.25
C THR A 79 -0.95 0.26 3.30
N SER A 80 -2.17 0.66 2.98
CA SER A 80 -3.29 0.46 3.90
C SER A 80 -3.67 -1.02 4.01
N THR A 81 -3.55 -1.78 2.91
CA THR A 81 -3.79 -3.24 2.90
C THR A 81 -2.84 -3.92 3.88
N LEU A 82 -1.54 -3.56 3.87
CA LEU A 82 -0.57 -4.05 4.85
C LEU A 82 -0.94 -3.65 6.28
N ARG A 83 -1.36 -2.39 6.50
CA ARG A 83 -1.78 -1.93 7.83
C ARG A 83 -2.96 -2.73 8.38
N ILE A 84 -3.99 -2.94 7.57
CA ILE A 84 -5.19 -3.70 7.95
C ILE A 84 -4.83 -5.17 8.20
N GLY A 85 -4.04 -5.78 7.31
CA GLY A 85 -3.58 -7.16 7.48
C GLY A 85 -2.76 -7.37 8.76
N LEU A 86 -1.81 -6.47 9.03
CA LEU A 86 -1.01 -6.51 10.27
C LEU A 86 -1.86 -6.25 11.52
N ASP A 87 -2.83 -5.34 11.46
CA ASP A 87 -3.75 -5.09 12.57
C ASP A 87 -4.64 -6.31 12.85
N PHE A 88 -5.13 -6.98 11.81
CA PHE A 88 -5.86 -8.23 11.92
C PHE A 88 -4.99 -9.33 12.56
N LEU A 89 -3.77 -9.54 12.10
CA LEU A 89 -2.84 -10.51 12.69
C LEU A 89 -2.54 -10.19 14.16
N TYR A 90 -2.30 -8.91 14.46
CA TYR A 90 -2.05 -8.47 15.83
C TYR A 90 -3.23 -8.75 16.76
N ARG A 91 -4.46 -8.47 16.32
CA ARG A 91 -5.67 -8.77 17.11
C ARG A 91 -5.88 -10.27 17.34
N ASN A 92 -5.38 -11.11 16.44
CA ASN A 92 -5.45 -12.57 16.54
C ASN A 92 -4.25 -13.21 17.25
N GLY A 93 -3.45 -12.43 17.98
CA GLY A 93 -2.39 -12.95 18.85
C GLY A 93 -1.02 -13.11 18.19
N PHE A 94 -0.87 -12.81 16.91
CA PHE A 94 0.43 -12.78 16.25
C PHE A 94 1.20 -11.52 16.69
N ARG A 95 2.50 -11.66 17.00
CA ARG A 95 3.32 -10.57 17.56
C ARG A 95 4.64 -10.33 16.83
N ILE A 96 5.12 -11.34 16.09
CA ILE A 96 6.41 -11.32 15.43
C ILE A 96 6.18 -11.36 13.92
N THR A 97 6.88 -10.48 13.19
CA THR A 97 6.87 -10.41 11.74
C THR A 97 8.31 -10.53 11.23
N TYR A 98 8.53 -11.31 10.19
CA TYR A 98 9.81 -11.44 9.50
C TYR A 98 9.73 -10.72 8.15
N ILE A 99 10.79 -10.00 7.78
CA ILE A 99 10.91 -9.25 6.52
C ILE A 99 12.21 -9.62 5.80
N SER A 100 12.26 -9.48 4.47
CA SER A 100 13.45 -9.81 3.67
C SER A 100 14.56 -8.76 3.85
N ILE A 101 15.79 -9.12 3.48
CA ILE A 101 16.93 -8.20 3.51
C ILE A 101 17.57 -8.17 2.11
N PRO A 102 17.46 -7.06 1.34
CA PRO A 102 16.65 -5.86 1.64
C PRO A 102 15.13 -6.11 1.53
N THR A 103 14.35 -5.17 2.04
CA THR A 103 12.89 -5.06 1.83
C THR A 103 12.62 -3.82 1.01
#